data_AF-A0A2I8A137-F1
#
_entry.id   AF-A0A2I8A137-F1
#
_cell.length_a   1.000
_cell.length_b   1.000
_cell.length_c   1.000
_cell.angle_alpha   90.00
_cell.angle_beta   90.00
_cell.angle_gamma   90.00
#
_symmetry.space_group_name_H-M   'P 1'
#
loop_
_entity.id
_entity.type
_entity.pdbx_description
1 polymer ?
#
loop_
_entity_poly.entity_id
_entity_poly.type
_entity_poly.pdbx_seq_one_letter_code
_entity_poly.pdbx_strand_id
1 'polypeptide(L)'
;MANHKETHNYNYQMETFTEALATARTMQQDWLSYGLNFIHLYVDDVDGDWLETWGNEEIFANPVLDKIKEFLVSDDVVAVQLRNYLGDRSLFDLAVNLEEMWRITPASDRLTRVKNILAIGETADEELSNLADSLLKTLTEIL
;
A
#
# COMPACT_ATOMS: atom_id res chain seq x y z
N MET A 1 -31.42 -18.38 13.42
CA MET A 1 -30.54 -17.87 14.49
C MET A 1 -29.45 -18.92 14.68
N ALA A 2 -28.15 -18.69 14.52
CA ALA A 2 -27.33 -17.49 14.56
C ALA A 2 -26.18 -17.58 13.54
N ASN A 3 -25.71 -16.42 13.07
CA ASN A 3 -24.57 -16.25 12.19
C ASN A 3 -23.27 -16.69 12.90
N HIS A 4 -22.55 -17.68 12.36
CA HIS A 4 -21.17 -18.02 12.73
C HIS A 4 -20.24 -17.60 11.59
N LYS A 5 -20.12 -16.29 11.36
CA LYS A 5 -19.15 -15.75 10.41
C LYS A 5 -18.12 -14.89 11.17
N GLU A 6 -16.88 -15.35 11.11
CA GLU A 6 -15.62 -14.61 11.28
C GLU A 6 -15.32 -13.98 12.65
N THR A 7 -14.82 -14.79 13.60
CA THR A 7 -14.07 -14.32 14.78
C THR A 7 -12.55 -14.31 14.57
N HIS A 8 -12.04 -14.85 13.46
CA HIS A 8 -10.59 -15.04 13.25
C HIS A 8 -9.82 -13.74 12.94
N ASN A 9 -10.43 -12.75 12.29
CA ASN A 9 -9.76 -11.49 11.96
C ASN A 9 -9.63 -10.57 13.19
N TYR A 10 -10.67 -10.50 14.02
CA TYR A 10 -10.68 -9.68 15.24
C TYR A 10 -9.68 -10.18 16.28
N ASN A 11 -9.55 -11.50 16.47
CA ASN A 11 -8.59 -12.07 17.42
C ASN A 11 -7.14 -11.78 17.00
N TYR A 12 -6.83 -11.86 15.71
CA TYR A 12 -5.50 -11.53 15.19
C TYR A 12 -5.18 -10.04 15.39
N GLN A 13 -6.12 -9.14 15.08
CA GLN A 13 -5.95 -7.70 15.32
C GLN A 13 -5.82 -7.36 16.81
N MET A 14 -6.57 -8.05 17.68
CA MET A 14 -6.48 -7.91 19.14
C MET A 14 -5.11 -8.39 19.65
N GLU A 15 -4.63 -9.54 19.18
CA GLU A 15 -3.32 -10.07 19.55
C GLU A 15 -2.19 -9.13 19.14
N THR A 16 -2.18 -8.67 17.87
CA THR A 16 -1.21 -7.70 17.37
C THR A 16 -1.27 -6.37 18.13
N PHE A 17 -2.48 -5.89 18.47
CA PHE A 17 -2.64 -4.69 19.26
C PHE A 17 -2.12 -4.86 20.69
N THR A 18 -2.41 -6.00 21.34
CA THR A 18 -1.91 -6.27 22.69
C THR A 18 -0.39 -6.45 22.72
N GLU A 19 0.18 -7.03 21.69
CA GLU A 19 1.63 -7.19 21.51
C GLU A 19 2.30 -5.82 21.31
N ALA A 20 1.78 -4.98 20.41
CA ALA A 20 2.27 -3.63 20.20
C ALA A 20 2.17 -2.78 21.49
N LEU A 21 1.08 -2.94 22.24
CA LEU A 21 0.86 -2.22 23.50
C LEU A 21 1.78 -2.72 24.62
N ALA A 22 2.03 -4.03 24.71
CA ALA A 22 3.00 -4.59 25.64
C ALA A 22 4.42 -4.10 25.34
N THR A 23 4.81 -4.11 24.06
CA THR A 23 6.10 -3.60 23.60
C THR A 23 6.26 -2.11 23.90
N ALA A 24 5.24 -1.28 23.62
CA ALA A 24 5.27 0.14 23.94
C ALA A 24 5.41 0.40 25.44
N ARG A 25 4.77 -0.39 26.30
CA ARG A 25 4.92 -0.30 27.76
C ARG A 25 6.31 -0.68 28.23
N THR A 26 6.91 -1.71 27.63
CA THR A 26 8.30 -2.10 27.91
C THR A 26 9.26 -0.98 27.52
N MET A 27 9.12 -0.41 26.32
CA MET A 27 9.93 0.74 25.88
C MET A 27 9.77 1.97 26.78
N GLN A 28 8.55 2.26 27.25
CA GLN A 28 8.32 3.33 28.23
C GLN A 28 9.04 3.06 29.56
N GLN A 29 8.98 1.82 30.04
CA GLN A 29 9.66 1.42 31.27
C GLN A 29 11.19 1.49 31.11
N ASP A 30 11.71 1.09 29.95
CA ASP A 30 13.13 1.16 29.63
C ASP A 30 13.61 2.61 29.54
N TRP A 31 12.82 3.50 28.97
CA TRP A 31 13.10 4.95 28.97
C TRP A 31 13.17 5.51 30.40
N LEU A 32 12.19 5.17 31.25
CA LEU A 32 12.18 5.62 32.65
C LEU A 32 13.35 5.06 33.46
N SER A 33 13.85 3.88 33.10
CA SER A 33 14.90 3.19 33.85
C SER A 33 16.32 3.55 33.39
N TYR A 34 16.52 3.77 32.08
CA TYR A 34 17.84 3.91 31.46
C TYR A 34 18.06 5.22 30.69
N GLY A 35 17.10 6.16 30.69
CA GLY A 35 17.25 7.46 30.04
C GLY A 35 17.25 7.34 28.51
N LEU A 36 18.17 8.00 27.79
CA LEU A 36 18.33 7.85 26.32
C LEU A 36 19.20 6.63 25.92
N ASN A 37 19.76 5.93 26.89
CA ASN A 37 20.78 4.88 26.66
C ASN A 37 20.17 3.49 26.35
N PHE A 38 18.85 3.39 26.28
CA PHE A 38 18.12 2.14 25.97
C PHE A 38 17.95 1.90 24.47
N ILE A 39 18.24 2.91 23.64
CA ILE A 39 18.03 2.84 22.18
C ILE A 39 18.87 1.72 21.56
N HIS A 40 20.06 1.46 22.12
CA HIS A 40 20.94 0.34 21.72
C HIS A 40 20.31 -1.05 21.92
N LEU A 41 19.21 -1.17 22.66
CA LEU A 41 18.47 -2.43 22.82
C LEU A 41 17.52 -2.71 21.65
N TYR A 42 17.22 -1.68 20.85
CA TYR A 42 16.21 -1.74 19.78
C TYR A 42 16.79 -1.39 18.39
N VAL A 43 17.99 -0.82 18.32
CA VAL A 43 18.63 -0.38 17.07
C VAL A 43 20.12 -0.73 17.11
N ASP A 44 20.60 -1.44 16.08
CA ASP A 44 21.99 -1.92 15.99
C ASP A 44 23.01 -0.80 15.68
N ASP A 45 22.59 0.32 15.07
CA ASP A 45 23.42 1.47 14.75
C ASP A 45 22.87 2.77 15.36
N VAL A 46 23.13 2.97 16.66
CA VAL A 46 22.65 4.13 17.43
C VAL A 46 23.50 5.37 17.26
N ASP A 47 24.77 5.19 16.85
CA ASP A 47 25.72 6.28 16.61
C ASP A 47 25.60 6.85 15.19
N GLY A 48 24.87 6.19 14.29
CA GLY A 48 24.54 6.68 12.95
C GLY A 48 23.36 7.65 12.91
N ASP A 49 23.01 8.12 11.70
CA ASP A 49 21.94 9.10 11.46
C ASP A 49 20.51 8.51 11.58
N TRP A 50 20.32 7.46 12.38
CA TRP A 50 19.06 6.70 12.46
C TRP A 50 17.91 7.56 12.97
N LEU A 51 18.17 8.56 13.83
CA LEU A 51 17.17 9.53 14.32
C LEU A 51 16.76 10.52 13.23
N GLU A 52 17.71 10.99 12.41
CA GLU A 52 17.45 11.86 11.26
C GLU A 52 16.78 11.10 10.11
N THR A 53 16.94 9.77 10.09
CA THR A 53 16.28 8.86 9.15
C THR A 53 15.00 8.24 9.74
N TRP A 54 14.65 8.55 10.99
CA TRP A 54 13.48 7.98 11.65
C TRP A 54 12.22 8.63 11.09
N GLY A 55 11.53 7.90 10.20
CA GLY A 55 10.40 8.42 9.43
C GLY A 55 10.77 8.93 8.04
N ASN A 56 12.06 8.91 7.67
CA ASN A 56 12.44 8.92 6.26
C ASN A 56 12.16 7.53 5.71
N GLU A 57 10.91 7.36 5.30
CA GLU A 57 10.41 6.30 4.44
C GLU A 57 11.13 6.26 3.06
N GLU A 58 12.38 6.72 2.91
CA GLU A 58 13.17 6.47 1.70
C GLU A 58 13.57 4.99 1.54
N ILE A 59 13.38 4.18 2.58
CA ILE A 59 13.37 2.71 2.46
C ILE A 59 12.03 2.20 1.87
N PHE A 60 10.97 3.03 1.88
CA PHE A 60 9.63 2.74 1.36
C PHE A 60 9.22 3.62 0.16
N ALA A 61 10.09 4.54 -0.31
CA ALA A 61 9.91 5.28 -1.54
C ALA A 61 10.06 4.29 -2.70
N ASN A 62 8.99 3.58 -3.01
CA ASN A 62 8.96 2.70 -4.14
C ASN A 62 8.91 3.59 -5.40
N PRO A 63 10.00 3.70 -6.19
CA PRO A 63 10.04 4.60 -7.33
C PRO A 63 8.96 4.25 -8.37
N VAL A 64 8.49 3.00 -8.36
CA VAL A 64 7.35 2.54 -9.16
C VAL A 64 6.05 3.15 -8.66
N LEU A 65 5.83 3.17 -7.33
CA LEU A 65 4.63 3.75 -6.73
C LEU A 65 4.55 5.26 -6.96
N ASP A 66 5.67 5.97 -6.84
CA ASP A 66 5.68 7.42 -7.03
C ASP A 66 5.44 7.81 -8.49
N LYS A 67 6.02 7.07 -9.45
CA LYS A 67 5.68 7.20 -10.88
C LYS A 67 4.20 6.93 -11.16
N ILE A 68 3.62 5.90 -10.53
CA ILE A 68 2.20 5.59 -10.67
C ILE A 68 1.33 6.71 -10.08
N LYS A 69 1.68 7.24 -8.90
CA LYS A 69 0.97 8.39 -8.29
C LYS A 69 1.04 9.62 -9.20
N GLU A 70 2.21 9.94 -9.73
CA GLU A 70 2.39 11.07 -10.65
C GLU A 70 1.54 10.89 -11.91
N PHE A 71 1.52 9.69 -12.49
CA PHE A 71 0.66 9.36 -13.62
C PHE A 71 -0.84 9.55 -13.29
N LEU A 72 -1.30 9.06 -12.13
CA LEU A 72 -2.72 9.14 -11.75
C LEU A 72 -3.20 10.57 -11.50
N VAL A 73 -2.30 11.47 -11.11
CA VAL A 73 -2.60 12.90 -10.91
C VAL A 73 -2.43 13.71 -12.19
N SER A 74 -1.66 13.20 -13.16
CA SER A 74 -1.40 13.84 -14.46
C SER A 74 -2.64 14.00 -15.33
N ASP A 75 -2.60 14.98 -16.23
CA ASP A 75 -3.65 15.26 -17.23
C ASP A 75 -3.64 14.30 -18.43
N ASP A 76 -2.99 13.14 -18.29
CA ASP A 76 -3.06 12.08 -19.29
C ASP A 76 -4.52 11.65 -19.51
N VAL A 77 -4.89 11.41 -20.77
CA VAL A 77 -6.27 11.06 -21.15
C VAL A 77 -6.76 9.82 -20.40
N VAL A 78 -5.88 8.84 -20.19
CA VAL A 78 -6.18 7.61 -19.46
C VAL A 78 -6.32 7.88 -17.97
N ALA A 79 -5.48 8.72 -17.38
CA ALA A 79 -5.57 9.11 -15.96
C ALA A 79 -6.83 9.94 -15.66
N VAL A 80 -7.21 10.84 -16.56
CA VAL A 80 -8.46 11.62 -16.47
C VAL A 80 -9.68 10.71 -16.59
N GLN A 81 -9.68 9.77 -17.54
CA GLN A 81 -10.75 8.78 -17.68
C GLN A 81 -10.85 7.88 -16.44
N LEU A 82 -9.71 7.49 -15.87
CA LEU A 82 -9.66 6.67 -14.67
C LEU A 82 -10.21 7.42 -13.46
N ARG A 83 -9.90 8.71 -13.30
CA ARG A 83 -10.47 9.57 -12.26
C ARG A 83 -11.98 9.71 -12.40
N ASN A 84 -12.47 9.90 -13.62
CA ASN A 84 -13.92 9.96 -13.90
C ASN A 84 -14.62 8.62 -13.61
N TYR A 85 -13.95 7.50 -13.92
CA TYR A 85 -14.48 6.15 -13.69
C TYR A 85 -14.44 5.75 -12.20
N LEU A 86 -13.41 6.17 -11.45
CA LEU A 86 -13.25 5.84 -10.04
C LEU A 86 -14.19 6.62 -9.11
N GLY A 87 -14.62 7.83 -9.50
CA GLY A 87 -15.49 8.68 -8.68
C GLY A 87 -14.91 8.93 -7.29
N ASP A 88 -15.53 8.31 -6.26
CA ASP A 88 -15.16 8.45 -4.84
C ASP A 88 -14.07 7.48 -4.37
N ARG A 89 -13.58 6.56 -5.22
CA ARG A 89 -12.57 5.59 -4.80
C ARG A 89 -11.21 6.28 -4.62
N SER A 90 -10.47 5.87 -3.58
CA SER A 90 -9.14 6.38 -3.30
C SER A 90 -8.16 6.09 -4.44
N LEU A 91 -7.60 7.15 -5.04
CA LEU A 91 -6.51 7.04 -6.03
C LEU A 91 -5.26 6.41 -5.42
N PHE A 92 -5.05 6.58 -4.11
CA PHE A 92 -3.95 5.96 -3.38
C PHE A 92 -4.11 4.44 -3.31
N ASP A 93 -5.31 3.93 -3.01
CA ASP A 93 -5.55 2.49 -2.98
C ASP A 93 -5.33 1.88 -4.38
N LEU A 94 -5.72 2.60 -5.43
CA LEU A 94 -5.46 2.17 -6.79
C LEU A 94 -3.95 2.15 -7.11
N ALA A 95 -3.21 3.18 -6.71
CA ALA A 95 -1.75 3.24 -6.91
C ALA A 95 -1.04 2.06 -6.23
N VAL A 96 -1.43 1.72 -5.00
CA VAL A 96 -0.87 0.58 -4.25
C VAL A 96 -1.19 -0.75 -4.93
N ASN A 97 -2.44 -0.94 -5.37
CA ASN A 97 -2.84 -2.17 -6.08
C ASN A 97 -2.10 -2.34 -7.43
N LEU A 98 -1.82 -1.24 -8.13
CA LEU A 98 -1.05 -1.26 -9.37
C LEU A 98 0.43 -1.58 -9.12
N GLU A 99 1.03 -1.02 -8.08
CA GLU A 99 2.40 -1.36 -7.67
C GLU A 99 2.52 -2.85 -7.31
N GLU A 100 1.59 -3.34 -6.48
CA GLU A 100 1.58 -4.73 -6.05
C GLU A 100 1.40 -5.69 -7.23
N MET A 101 0.53 -5.32 -8.19
CA MET A 101 0.37 -6.04 -9.45
C MET A 101 1.68 -6.09 -10.24
N TRP A 102 2.44 -5.00 -10.31
CA TRP A 102 3.72 -4.96 -11.02
C TRP A 102 4.78 -5.86 -10.37
N ARG A 103 4.79 -5.93 -9.04
CA ARG A 103 5.75 -6.72 -8.27
C ARG A 103 5.47 -8.22 -8.29
N ILE A 104 4.20 -8.61 -8.19
CA ILE A 104 3.80 -10.01 -7.94
C ILE A 104 3.28 -10.70 -9.21
N THR A 105 2.68 -9.96 -10.15
CA THR A 105 1.92 -10.56 -11.26
C THR A 105 2.79 -10.74 -12.51
N PRO A 106 2.87 -11.97 -13.07
CA PRO A 106 3.59 -12.22 -14.32
C PRO A 106 2.91 -11.49 -15.49
N ALA A 107 3.70 -11.09 -16.50
CA ALA A 107 3.25 -10.24 -17.60
C ALA A 107 2.02 -10.77 -18.37
N SER A 108 1.84 -12.10 -18.43
CA SER A 108 0.68 -12.74 -19.07
C SER A 108 -0.65 -12.45 -18.36
N ASP A 109 -0.60 -12.23 -17.05
CA ASP A 109 -1.80 -12.19 -16.19
C ASP A 109 -2.09 -10.76 -15.69
N ARG A 110 -1.20 -9.81 -16.00
CA ARG A 110 -1.32 -8.39 -15.59
C ARG A 110 -2.62 -7.76 -16.09
N LEU A 111 -3.02 -8.06 -17.32
CA LEU A 111 -4.25 -7.53 -17.92
C LEU A 111 -5.50 -7.99 -17.16
N THR A 112 -5.57 -9.27 -16.81
CA THR A 112 -6.65 -9.82 -15.99
C THR A 112 -6.65 -9.21 -14.58
N ARG A 113 -5.47 -8.98 -14.01
CA ARG A 113 -5.33 -8.36 -12.69
C ARG A 113 -5.76 -6.89 -12.70
N VAL A 114 -5.37 -6.11 -13.72
CA VAL A 114 -5.81 -4.71 -13.91
C VAL A 114 -7.32 -4.65 -14.07
N LYS A 115 -7.92 -5.55 -14.87
CA LYS A 115 -9.37 -5.67 -14.97
C LYS A 115 -10.03 -5.94 -13.62
N ASN A 116 -9.47 -6.83 -12.81
CA ASN A 116 -9.99 -7.10 -11.46
C ASN A 116 -9.82 -5.92 -10.50
N ILE A 117 -8.74 -5.13 -10.62
CA ILE A 117 -8.53 -3.92 -9.82
C ILE A 117 -9.55 -2.85 -10.18
N LEU A 118 -9.87 -2.72 -11.48
CA LEU A 118 -10.82 -1.75 -12.02
C LEU A 118 -12.27 -2.21 -11.95
N ALA A 119 -12.55 -3.50 -11.80
CA ALA A 119 -13.91 -4.03 -11.74
C ALA A 119 -14.65 -3.47 -10.51
N ILE A 120 -15.44 -2.44 -10.73
CA ILE A 120 -16.36 -1.86 -9.74
C ILE A 120 -17.73 -2.50 -9.97
N GLY A 121 -17.98 -3.66 -9.34
CA GLY A 121 -19.29 -4.33 -9.42
C GLY A 121 -19.61 -5.00 -10.77
N GLU A 122 -20.90 -5.31 -10.98
CA GLU A 122 -21.46 -6.13 -12.08
C GLU A 122 -21.44 -5.48 -13.49
N THR A 123 -20.70 -4.40 -13.71
CA THR A 123 -20.59 -3.82 -15.05
C THR A 123 -19.54 -4.56 -15.87
N ALA A 124 -19.98 -5.65 -16.50
CA ALA A 124 -19.31 -6.23 -17.64
C ALA A 124 -19.42 -5.23 -18.80
N ASP A 125 -18.41 -4.38 -18.96
CA ASP A 125 -18.42 -3.41 -20.05
C ASP A 125 -17.13 -3.43 -20.85
N GLU A 126 -17.30 -3.44 -22.17
CA GLU A 126 -16.23 -3.45 -23.18
C GLU A 126 -15.30 -2.24 -22.98
N GLU A 127 -15.86 -1.13 -22.47
CA GLU A 127 -15.15 0.09 -22.08
C GLU A 127 -14.13 -0.14 -20.96
N LEU A 128 -14.42 -0.99 -19.97
CA LEU A 128 -13.48 -1.33 -18.90
C LEU A 128 -12.31 -2.16 -19.43
N SER A 129 -12.55 -3.02 -20.42
CA SER A 129 -11.46 -3.76 -21.07
C SER A 129 -10.55 -2.83 -21.86
N ASN A 130 -11.12 -1.90 -22.62
CA ASN A 130 -10.34 -0.91 -23.39
C ASN A 130 -9.54 0.03 -22.47
N LEU A 131 -10.12 0.43 -21.34
CA LEU A 131 -9.46 1.27 -20.34
C LEU A 131 -8.34 0.50 -19.61
N ALA A 132 -8.56 -0.76 -19.26
CA ALA A 132 -7.54 -1.64 -18.69
C ALA A 132 -6.36 -1.86 -19.64
N ASP A 133 -6.63 -2.06 -20.94
CA ASP A 133 -5.60 -2.26 -21.96
C ASP A 133 -4.78 -0.98 -22.18
N SER A 134 -5.47 0.18 -22.20
CA SER A 134 -4.82 1.49 -22.33
C SER A 134 -3.96 1.82 -21.12
N LEU A 135 -4.42 1.52 -19.91
CA LEU A 135 -3.63 1.66 -18.68
C LEU A 135 -2.41 0.75 -18.65
N LEU A 136 -2.56 -0.51 -19.04
CA LEU A 136 -1.44 -1.43 -19.04
C LEU A 136 -0.36 -0.96 -20.02
N LYS A 137 -0.78 -0.43 -21.18
CA LYS A 137 0.13 0.16 -22.16
C LYS A 137 0.84 1.41 -21.61
N THR A 138 0.13 2.36 -21.02
CA THR A 138 0.77 3.56 -20.46
C THR A 138 1.69 3.21 -19.29
N LEU A 139 1.30 2.25 -18.44
CA LEU A 139 2.16 1.77 -17.36
C LEU A 139 3.43 1.09 -17.88
N THR A 140 3.36 0.29 -18.96
CA THR A 140 4.57 -0.27 -19.61
C THR A 140 5.47 0.78 -20.26
N GLU A 141 4.95 1.97 -20.56
CA GLU A 141 5.74 3.08 -21.13
C GLU A 141 6.42 3.93 -20.04
N ILE A 142 5.86 3.96 -18.82
CA ILE A 142 6.32 4.81 -17.71
C ILE A 142 7.22 4.03 -16.71
N LEU A 143 7.00 2.71 -16.57
CA LEU A 143 7.71 1.82 -15.64
C LEU A 143 8.82 1.02 -16.31
#